data_AF-A0A924BKR5-F1
#
_entry.id   AF-A0A924BKR5-F1
#
_cell.length_a   1.000
_cell.length_b   1.000
_cell.length_c   1.000
_cell.angle_alpha   90.00
_cell.angle_beta   90.00
_cell.angle_gamma   90.00
#
_symmetry.space_group_name_H-M   'P 1'
#
loop_
_entity.id
_entity.type
_entity.pdbx_description
1 polymer ?
#
loop_
_entity_poly.entity_id
_entity_poly.type
_entity_poly.pdbx_seq_one_letter_code
_entity_poly.pdbx_strand_id
1 'polypeptide(L)'
;RLIGYEKRDIADKDFRNNNVDAGEVGSNQSVTALYELKLNDNVNSGKVGSLFLRYKDVDKGDNVIEVNKDVDLKNLTDFSNASSSTKLAISVAEYAENLKEGYWANQTNLNDILVLTKQVNQELNSPDKVSELVNLMSRTISLKSSLR
;
A
#
# COMPACT_ATOMS: atom_id res chain seq x y z
N ARG A 1 5.02 5.54 8.14
CA ARG A 1 6.09 5.10 7.23
C ARG A 1 5.51 4.69 5.89
N LEU A 2 6.29 4.81 4.81
CA LEU A 2 5.93 4.32 3.48
C LEU A 2 6.22 2.82 3.40
N ILE A 3 5.28 2.04 2.87
CA ILE A 3 5.36 0.58 2.76
C ILE A 3 5.72 0.19 1.33
N GLY A 4 6.76 -0.64 1.17
CA GLY A 4 7.16 -1.23 -0.12
C GLY A 4 7.97 -0.33 -1.05
N TYR A 5 8.24 0.91 -0.63
CA TYR A 5 9.06 1.89 -1.37
C TYR A 5 10.30 2.33 -0.59
N GLU A 6 10.70 1.57 0.43
CA GLU A 6 11.78 1.95 1.35
C GLU A 6 13.14 2.13 0.63
N LYS A 7 13.35 1.41 -0.48
CA LYS A 7 14.57 1.50 -1.30
C LYS A 7 14.50 2.56 -2.41
N ARG A 8 13.35 3.22 -2.58
CA ARG A 8 13.10 4.27 -3.57
C ARG A 8 12.78 5.61 -2.91
N ASP A 9 13.12 5.74 -1.63
CA ASP A 9 12.88 6.96 -0.89
C ASP A 9 13.77 8.08 -1.43
N ILE A 10 13.18 9.26 -1.64
CA ILE A 10 13.87 10.45 -2.13
C ILE A 10 14.07 11.35 -0.93
N ALA A 11 15.28 11.89 -0.77
CA ALA A 11 15.53 12.83 0.30
C ALA A 11 14.61 14.07 0.17
N ASP A 12 14.05 14.55 1.27
CA ASP A 12 13.11 15.69 1.27
C ASP A 12 13.63 16.91 0.51
N LYS A 13 14.94 17.20 0.62
CA LYS A 13 15.61 18.31 -0.08
C LYS A 13 15.58 18.17 -1.61
N ASP A 14 15.52 16.93 -2.08
CA ASP A 14 15.56 16.55 -3.49
C ASP A 14 14.15 16.36 -4.07
N PHE A 15 13.09 16.39 -3.25
CA PHE A 15 11.70 16.21 -3.68
C PHE A 15 11.29 17.16 -4.82
N ARG A 16 11.82 18.39 -4.81
CA ARG A 16 11.54 19.40 -5.85
C ARG A 16 12.61 19.51 -6.93
N ASN A 17 13.63 18.64 -6.91
CA ASN A 17 14.70 18.59 -7.88
C ASN A 17 14.34 17.65 -9.04
N ASN A 18 13.94 18.21 -10.17
CA ASN A 18 13.53 17.44 -11.36
C ASN A 18 14.65 16.62 -12.02
N ASN A 19 15.91 16.80 -11.58
CA ASN A 19 17.05 16.03 -12.07
C ASN A 19 17.27 14.74 -11.27
N VAL A 20 16.56 14.55 -10.16
CA VAL A 20 16.62 13.32 -9.35
C VAL A 20 15.56 12.36 -9.86
N ASP A 21 15.97 11.13 -10.15
CA ASP A 21 15.06 10.08 -10.61
C ASP A 21 14.22 9.56 -9.43
N ALA A 22 12.91 9.71 -9.57
CA ALA A 22 11.90 9.23 -8.62
C ALA A 22 11.34 7.85 -8.97
N GLY A 23 11.79 7.28 -10.10
CA GLY A 23 11.22 6.11 -10.74
C GLY A 23 10.13 6.47 -11.75
N GLU A 24 10.02 5.65 -12.80
CA GLU A 24 9.02 5.79 -13.86
C GLU A 24 7.84 4.82 -13.63
N VAL A 25 6.63 5.26 -13.98
CA VAL A 25 5.42 4.42 -14.06
C VAL A 25 5.04 4.32 -15.52
N GLY A 26 5.04 3.10 -16.08
CA GLY A 26 4.66 2.89 -17.48
C GLY A 26 3.19 3.17 -17.75
N SER A 27 2.84 3.43 -19.01
CA SER A 27 1.48 3.80 -19.46
C SER A 27 0.38 2.77 -19.16
N ASN A 28 0.74 1.52 -18.84
CA ASN A 28 -0.17 0.45 -18.44
C ASN A 28 0.02 -0.02 -16.98
N GLN A 29 0.72 0.78 -16.17
CA GLN A 29 0.98 0.46 -14.77
C GLN A 29 0.17 1.38 -13.86
N SER A 30 -0.44 0.78 -12.82
CA SER A 30 -0.99 1.52 -11.70
C SER A 30 -0.07 1.31 -10.51
N VAL A 31 0.20 2.39 -9.78
CA VAL A 31 1.00 2.36 -8.56
C VAL A 31 0.12 2.73 -7.38
N THR A 32 0.18 1.91 -6.33
CA THR A 32 -0.40 2.21 -5.03
C THR A 32 0.73 2.39 -4.03
N ALA A 33 0.83 3.58 -3.45
CA ALA A 33 1.69 3.83 -2.30
C ALA A 33 0.86 3.69 -1.02
N LEU A 34 1.30 2.84 -0.10
CA LEU A 34 0.64 2.66 1.20
C LEU A 34 1.46 3.31 2.29
N TYR A 35 0.79 4.06 3.16
CA TYR A 35 1.39 4.68 4.34
C TYR A 35 0.75 4.13 5.60
N GLU A 36 1.59 3.73 6.54
CA GLU A 36 1.19 3.37 7.89
C GLU A 36 1.40 4.58 8.80
N LEU A 37 0.34 5.01 9.50
CA LEU A 37 0.37 6.16 10.40
C LEU A 37 0.17 5.71 11.83
N LYS A 38 1.03 6.18 12.73
CA LYS A 38 0.80 6.10 14.18
C LYS A 38 0.42 7.48 14.69
N LEU A 39 -0.81 7.61 15.16
CA LEU A 39 -1.31 8.85 15.74
C LEU A 39 -0.87 8.95 17.20
N ASN A 40 -0.71 10.19 17.69
CA ASN A 40 -0.53 10.43 19.12
C ASN A 40 -1.88 10.27 19.84
N ASP A 41 -1.86 9.77 21.07
CA ASP A 41 -3.06 9.35 21.82
C ASP A 41 -4.12 10.45 22.00
N ASN A 42 -3.72 11.72 21.94
CA ASN A 42 -4.61 12.87 22.15
C ASN A 42 -5.11 13.54 20.85
N VAL A 43 -4.84 12.96 19.68
CA VAL A 43 -5.25 13.52 18.39
C VAL A 43 -6.60 12.91 17.99
N ASN A 44 -7.68 13.64 18.23
CA ASN A 44 -9.06 13.21 17.96
C ASN A 44 -9.76 14.02 16.86
N SER A 45 -9.13 15.09 16.38
CA SER A 45 -9.63 15.93 15.28
C SER A 45 -8.50 16.67 14.58
N GLY A 46 -8.79 17.15 13.37
CA GLY A 46 -7.87 17.99 12.60
C GLY A 46 -7.01 17.22 11.59
N LYS A 47 -6.02 17.95 11.09
CA LYS A 47 -5.09 17.51 10.04
C LYS A 47 -4.03 16.59 10.62
N VAL A 48 -3.88 15.39 10.04
CA VAL A 48 -2.84 14.41 10.40
C VAL A 48 -1.61 14.50 9.51
N GLY A 49 -1.72 15.12 8.34
CA GLY A 49 -0.59 15.30 7.44
C GLY A 49 -0.97 15.95 6.11
N SER A 50 0.03 16.13 5.25
CA SER A 50 -0.13 16.51 3.85
C SER A 50 0.57 15.49 2.97
N LEU A 51 -0.10 15.07 1.91
CA LEU A 51 0.46 14.27 0.84
C LEU A 51 0.83 15.18 -0.32
N PHE A 52 2.09 15.12 -0.74
CA PHE A 52 2.57 15.75 -1.95
C PHE A 52 2.87 14.66 -2.98
N LEU A 53 2.29 14.79 -4.17
CA LEU A 53 2.54 13.90 -5.31
C LEU A 53 3.04 14.74 -6.48
N ARG A 54 4.17 14.35 -7.06
CA ARG A 54 4.72 14.97 -8.26
C ARG A 54 4.80 13.96 -9.38
N TYR A 55 4.38 14.33 -10.58
CA TYR A 55 4.51 13.48 -11.78
C TYR A 55 4.64 14.34 -13.04
N LYS A 56 5.20 13.76 -14.09
CA LYS A 56 5.24 14.36 -15.43
C LYS A 56 4.03 13.88 -16.22
N ASP A 57 3.29 14.82 -16.78
CA ASP A 57 2.18 14.52 -17.68
C ASP A 57 2.70 14.51 -19.12
N VAL A 58 2.88 13.29 -19.67
CA VAL A 58 3.41 13.08 -21.02
C VAL A 58 2.50 13.68 -22.10
N ASP A 59 1.20 13.75 -21.86
CA ASP A 59 0.23 14.31 -22.81
C ASP A 59 0.27 15.84 -22.82
N LYS A 60 0.84 16.46 -21.77
CA LYS A 60 0.99 17.92 -21.64
C LYS A 60 2.43 18.40 -21.80
N GLY A 61 3.27 17.64 -22.52
CA GLY A 61 4.63 18.07 -22.87
C GLY A 61 5.62 18.03 -21.71
N ASP A 62 5.59 16.96 -20.91
CA ASP A 62 6.51 16.68 -19.79
C ASP A 62 6.54 17.74 -18.69
N ASN A 63 5.48 18.55 -18.59
CA ASN A 63 5.31 19.48 -17.49
C ASN A 63 5.16 18.71 -16.16
N VAL A 64 5.91 19.15 -15.15
CA VAL A 64 5.83 18.59 -13.80
C VAL A 64 4.61 19.17 -13.10
N ILE A 65 3.69 18.29 -12.69
CA ILE A 65 2.49 18.62 -11.92
C ILE A 65 2.75 18.23 -10.47
N GLU A 66 2.44 19.13 -9.53
CA GLU A 66 2.45 18.86 -8.09
C GLU A 66 1.01 18.90 -7.55
N VAL A 67 0.56 17.80 -6.97
CA VAL A 67 -0.71 17.67 -6.25
C VAL A 67 -0.41 17.71 -4.76
N ASN A 68 -1.14 18.55 -4.03
CA ASN A 68 -1.11 18.61 -2.58
C ASN A 68 -2.48 18.24 -2.03
N LYS A 69 -2.53 17.27 -1.12
CA LYS A 69 -3.75 16.81 -0.45
C LYS A 69 -3.54 16.76 1.05
N ASP A 70 -4.36 17.50 1.78
CA ASP A 70 -4.41 17.38 3.23
C ASP A 70 -5.15 16.11 3.64
N VAL A 71 -4.60 15.41 4.62
CA VAL A 71 -5.19 14.24 5.26
C VAL A 71 -5.73 14.69 6.60
N ASP A 72 -7.04 14.65 6.75
CA ASP A 72 -7.75 14.98 8.00
C ASP A 72 -8.31 13.72 8.64
N LEU A 73 -8.37 13.69 9.97
CA LEU A 73 -8.99 12.57 10.71
C LEU A 73 -10.44 12.32 10.33
N LYS A 74 -11.19 13.38 10.00
CA LYS A 74 -12.60 13.29 9.59
C LYS A 74 -12.80 12.52 8.28
N ASN A 75 -11.75 12.39 7.47
CA ASN A 75 -11.78 11.67 6.20
C ASN A 75 -11.36 10.20 6.37
N LEU A 76 -10.91 9.80 7.57
CA LEU A 76 -10.62 8.40 7.85
C LEU A 76 -11.94 7.65 8.03
N THR A 77 -12.16 6.67 7.17
CA THR A 77 -13.34 5.80 7.20
C THR A 77 -12.96 4.44 7.77
N ASP A 78 -13.94 3.73 8.34
CA ASP A 78 -13.75 2.35 8.75
C ASP A 78 -13.24 1.47 7.61
N PHE A 79 -12.32 0.57 7.95
CA PHE A 79 -11.72 -0.35 7.00
C PHE A 79 -12.75 -1.23 6.27
N SER A 80 -13.87 -1.56 6.92
CA SER A 80 -14.96 -2.31 6.31
C SER A 80 -15.52 -1.64 5.05
N ASN A 81 -15.48 -0.30 5.01
CA ASN A 81 -16.00 0.52 3.91
C ASN A 81 -14.96 0.74 2.80
N ALA A 82 -13.73 0.25 2.96
CA ALA A 82 -12.71 0.35 1.93
C ALA A 82 -13.09 -0.46 0.68
N SER A 83 -12.68 0.04 -0.49
CA SER A 83 -12.88 -0.66 -1.77
C SER A 83 -12.16 -2.01 -1.80
N SER A 84 -12.64 -2.95 -2.62
CA SER A 84 -12.00 -4.26 -2.81
C SER A 84 -10.56 -4.10 -3.32
N SER A 85 -10.27 -3.10 -4.15
CA SER A 85 -8.92 -2.77 -4.59
C SER A 85 -8.00 -2.28 -3.45
N THR A 86 -8.52 -1.49 -2.51
CA THR A 86 -7.77 -1.04 -1.33
C THR A 86 -7.51 -2.22 -0.39
N LYS A 87 -8.53 -3.04 -0.14
CA LYS A 87 -8.40 -4.28 0.65
C LYS A 87 -7.39 -5.24 0.03
N LEU A 88 -7.36 -5.37 -1.30
CA LEU A 88 -6.35 -6.15 -2.01
C LEU A 88 -4.93 -5.60 -1.78
N ALA A 89 -4.74 -4.29 -1.96
CA ALA A 89 -3.44 -3.66 -1.79
C ALA A 89 -2.88 -3.86 -0.37
N ILE A 90 -3.74 -3.69 0.65
CA ILE A 90 -3.39 -3.95 2.05
C ILE A 90 -3.05 -5.43 2.27
N SER A 91 -3.87 -6.35 1.76
CA SER A 91 -3.60 -7.80 1.89
C SER A 91 -2.26 -8.22 1.29
N VAL A 92 -1.92 -7.67 0.11
CA VAL A 92 -0.62 -7.91 -0.55
C VAL A 92 0.52 -7.34 0.30
N ALA A 93 0.38 -6.12 0.80
CA ALA A 93 1.41 -5.47 1.60
C ALA A 93 1.66 -6.20 2.92
N GLU A 94 0.60 -6.56 3.65
CA GLU A 94 0.72 -7.29 4.91
C GLU A 94 1.30 -8.70 4.71
N TYR A 95 0.90 -9.39 3.63
CA TYR A 95 1.50 -10.67 3.29
C TYR A 95 2.99 -10.55 2.97
N ALA A 96 3.38 -9.53 2.19
CA ALA A 96 4.78 -9.27 1.90
C ALA A 96 5.59 -8.93 3.16
N GLU A 97 5.04 -8.12 4.08
CA GLU A 97 5.68 -7.82 5.36
C GLU A 97 5.83 -9.09 6.21
N ASN A 98 4.82 -9.97 6.23
CA ASN A 98 4.92 -11.25 6.93
C ASN A 98 6.03 -12.17 6.37
N LEU A 99 6.25 -12.14 5.06
CA LEU A 99 7.31 -12.91 4.39
C LEU A 99 8.71 -12.34 4.65
N LYS A 100 8.84 -11.04 4.90
CA LYS A 100 10.14 -10.40 5.21
C LYS A 100 10.67 -10.75 6.60
N GLU A 101 9.87 -11.38 7.46
CA GLU A 101 10.22 -11.75 8.85
C GLU A 101 10.76 -10.60 9.71
N GLY A 102 10.44 -9.35 9.34
CA GLY A 102 10.89 -8.16 10.06
C GLY A 102 10.14 -7.94 11.39
N TYR A 103 10.57 -6.93 12.16
CA TYR A 103 9.93 -6.57 13.44
C TYR A 103 8.41 -6.38 13.35
N TRP A 104 7.93 -5.88 12.20
CA TRP A 104 6.52 -5.61 11.94
C TRP A 104 5.73 -6.84 11.44
N ALA A 105 6.42 -7.93 11.06
CA ALA A 105 5.80 -9.16 10.54
C ALA A 105 4.94 -9.89 11.60
N ASN A 106 5.24 -9.67 12.89
CA ASN A 106 4.59 -10.37 14.01
C ASN A 106 3.22 -9.80 14.39
N GLN A 107 2.82 -8.68 13.82
CA GLN A 107 1.50 -8.06 14.12
C GLN A 107 0.38 -8.62 13.24
N THR A 108 0.74 -9.40 12.22
CA THR A 108 -0.17 -9.80 11.16
C THR A 108 -0.52 -11.29 11.26
N ASN A 109 -1.81 -11.60 11.37
CA ASN A 109 -2.31 -12.97 11.30
C ASN A 109 -2.58 -13.37 9.85
N LEU A 110 -1.75 -14.27 9.31
CA LEU A 110 -1.88 -14.76 7.94
C LEU A 110 -3.25 -15.36 7.61
N ASN A 111 -3.93 -15.98 8.58
CA ASN A 111 -5.26 -16.55 8.35
C ASN A 111 -6.30 -15.46 8.10
N ASP A 112 -6.22 -14.34 8.84
CA ASP A 112 -7.15 -13.23 8.70
C ASP A 112 -6.97 -12.56 7.33
N ILE A 113 -5.71 -12.36 6.89
CA ILE A 113 -5.41 -11.86 5.55
C ILE A 113 -5.95 -12.80 4.47
N LEU A 114 -5.77 -14.12 4.65
CA LEU A 114 -6.24 -15.11 3.67
C LEU A 114 -7.77 -15.05 3.52
N VAL A 115 -8.50 -14.90 4.63
CA VAL A 115 -9.96 -14.76 4.60
C VAL A 115 -10.36 -13.48 3.84
N LEU A 116 -9.74 -12.35 4.17
CA LEU A 116 -9.98 -11.08 3.47
C LEU A 116 -9.68 -11.19 1.97
N THR A 117 -8.55 -11.79 1.61
CA THR A 117 -8.11 -11.93 0.21
C THR A 117 -9.06 -12.82 -0.59
N LYS A 118 -9.61 -13.88 0.03
CA LYS A 118 -10.64 -14.73 -0.59
C LYS A 118 -11.93 -13.96 -0.87
N GLN A 119 -12.38 -13.12 0.06
CA GLN A 119 -13.56 -12.26 -0.14
C GLN A 119 -13.33 -11.30 -1.31
N VAL A 120 -12.18 -10.61 -1.31
CA VAL A 120 -11.79 -9.69 -2.39
C VAL A 120 -11.70 -10.39 -3.74
N ASN A 121 -11.19 -11.63 -3.80
CA ASN A 121 -11.13 -12.42 -5.03
C ASN A 121 -12.53 -12.65 -5.65
N GLN A 122 -13.53 -12.92 -4.80
CA GLN A 122 -14.92 -13.10 -5.22
C GLN A 122 -15.53 -11.80 -5.73
N GLU A 123 -15.23 -10.67 -5.09
CA GLU A 123 -15.77 -9.35 -5.45
C GLU A 123 -15.18 -8.79 -6.75
N LEU A 124 -13.88 -8.97 -6.99
CA LEU A 124 -13.18 -8.36 -8.12
C LEU A 124 -13.34 -9.12 -9.45
N ASN A 125 -13.97 -10.29 -9.45
CA ASN A 125 -14.11 -11.16 -10.63
C ASN A 125 -12.79 -11.30 -11.42
N SER A 126 -11.64 -11.30 -10.71
CA SER A 126 -10.29 -11.28 -11.28
C SER A 126 -9.61 -12.61 -11.01
N PRO A 127 -10.03 -13.70 -11.68
CA PRO A 127 -9.78 -15.06 -11.23
C PRO A 127 -8.30 -15.39 -11.18
N ASP A 128 -7.48 -14.95 -12.14
CA ASP A 128 -6.17 -15.58 -12.30
C ASP A 128 -5.14 -15.08 -11.27
N LYS A 129 -4.93 -13.77 -11.17
CA LYS A 129 -3.88 -13.20 -10.30
C LYS A 129 -4.23 -13.23 -8.82
N VAL A 130 -5.48 -12.93 -8.46
CA VAL A 130 -5.89 -12.90 -7.05
C VAL A 130 -6.07 -14.33 -6.52
N SER A 131 -6.53 -15.29 -7.35
CA SER A 131 -6.54 -16.70 -6.92
C SER A 131 -5.12 -17.26 -6.77
N GLU A 132 -4.18 -16.86 -7.61
CA GLU A 132 -2.76 -17.23 -7.42
C GLU A 132 -2.25 -16.72 -6.07
N LEU A 133 -2.53 -15.46 -5.72
CA LEU A 133 -2.17 -14.90 -4.41
C LEU A 133 -2.78 -15.70 -3.25
N VAL A 134 -4.08 -16.04 -3.33
CA VAL A 134 -4.77 -16.88 -2.33
C VAL A 134 -4.08 -18.24 -2.18
N ASN A 135 -3.66 -18.86 -3.28
CA ASN A 135 -2.94 -20.13 -3.27
C ASN A 135 -1.56 -20.01 -2.62
N LEU A 136 -0.82 -18.95 -2.93
CA LEU A 136 0.48 -18.67 -2.32
C LEU A 136 0.36 -18.47 -0.81
N MET A 137 -0.60 -17.65 -0.35
CA MET A 137 -0.86 -17.44 1.08
C MET A 137 -1.21 -18.77 1.79
N SER A 138 -2.08 -19.58 1.18
CA SER A 138 -2.46 -20.89 1.74
C SER A 138 -1.27 -21.84 1.87
N ARG A 139 -0.39 -21.88 0.87
CA ARG A 139 0.86 -22.67 0.91
C ARG A 139 1.79 -22.18 2.00
N THR A 140 1.97 -20.86 2.14
CA THR A 140 2.81 -20.27 3.19
C THR A 140 2.31 -20.64 4.59
N ILE A 141 1.00 -20.58 4.83
CA ILE A 141 0.41 -20.98 6.12
C ILE A 141 0.69 -22.46 6.41
N SER A 142 0.48 -23.34 5.42
CA SER A 142 0.76 -24.77 5.56
C SER A 142 2.24 -25.03 5.90
N LEU A 143 3.16 -24.41 5.18
CA LEU A 143 4.60 -24.54 5.41
C LEU A 143 5.01 -24.04 6.80
N LYS A 144 4.55 -22.84 7.20
CA LYS A 144 4.84 -22.29 8.54
C LYS A 144 4.26 -23.15 9.66
N SER A 145 3.14 -23.83 9.43
CA SER A 145 2.58 -24.78 10.41
C SER A 145 3.38 -26.08 10.50
N SER A 146 3.99 -26.54 9.40
CA SER A 146 4.80 -27.76 9.37
C SER A 146 6.22 -27.60 9.92
N LEU A 147 6.69 -26.36 10.04
CA LEU A 147 8.02 -26.01 10.58
C LEU A 147 8.00 -25.76 12.10
N ARG A 148 6.83 -25.81 12.74
CA ARG A 148 6.65 -25.73 14.20
C ARG A 148 6.44 -27.12 14.78
#